data_AF-A0A3D5DCN9-F1
#
_entry.id   AF-A0A3D5DCN9-F1
#
_cell.length_a   1.000
_cell.length_b   1.000
_cell.length_c   1.000
_cell.angle_alpha   90.00
_cell.angle_beta   90.00
_cell.angle_gamma   90.00
#
_symmetry.space_group_name_H-M   'P 1'
#
loop_
_entity.id
_entity.type
_entity.pdbx_description
1 polymer ?
#
loop_
_entity_poly.entity_id
_entity_poly.type
_entity_poly.pdbx_seq_one_letter_code
_entity_poly.pdbx_strand_id
1 'polypeptide(L)'
;MQIFETAVSIEFTREVALPESEMNLARAALLFARAEYPKLNCDWYLEQLDLIAENISERFDPDAELGVRLAVMNDYLFGDLGYTGNF
;
A
#
# COMPACT_ATOMS: atom_id res chain seq x y z
N MET A 1 -2.42 -16.81 -24.42
CA MET A 1 -1.47 -16.15 -23.50
C MET A 1 -1.00 -14.88 -24.19
N GLN A 2 -1.63 -13.75 -23.88
CA GLN A 2 -1.24 -12.46 -24.45
C GLN A 2 -0.04 -11.98 -23.65
N ILE A 3 1.12 -11.87 -24.30
CA ILE A 3 2.32 -11.29 -23.70
C ILE A 3 2.04 -9.78 -23.64
N PHE A 4 1.73 -9.26 -22.45
CA PHE A 4 1.74 -7.83 -22.24
C PHE A 4 3.21 -7.42 -22.22
N GLU A 5 3.63 -6.67 -23.23
CA GLU A 5 4.88 -5.94 -23.20
C GLU A 5 4.85 -5.08 -21.91
N THR A 6 5.65 -5.47 -20.91
CA THR A 6 5.64 -4.90 -19.56
C THR A 6 6.34 -3.55 -19.59
N ALA A 7 5.83 -2.61 -20.37
CA ALA A 7 6.31 -1.25 -20.37
C ALA A 7 5.95 -0.65 -19.02
N VAL A 8 6.98 -0.41 -18.21
CA VAL A 8 6.87 0.33 -16.97
C VAL A 8 6.26 1.70 -17.28
N SER A 9 5.20 2.08 -16.55
CA SER A 9 4.48 3.31 -16.85
C SER A 9 5.37 4.55 -16.64
N ILE A 10 5.07 5.61 -17.39
CA ILE A 10 5.76 6.91 -17.22
C ILE A 10 5.51 7.44 -15.82
N GLU A 11 4.30 7.23 -15.29
CA GLU A 11 3.91 7.57 -13.94
C GLU A 11 4.76 6.85 -12.89
N PHE A 12 4.96 5.53 -13.02
CA PHE A 12 5.84 4.78 -12.12
C PHE A 12 7.26 5.33 -12.17
N THR A 13 7.79 5.51 -13.38
CA THR A 13 9.17 5.97 -13.58
C THR A 13 9.40 7.35 -12.97
N ARG A 14 8.41 8.25 -13.06
CA ARG A 14 8.45 9.57 -12.43
C ARG A 14 8.44 9.49 -10.91
N GLU A 15 7.57 8.63 -10.35
CA GLU A 15 7.43 8.48 -8.90
C GLU A 15 8.71 7.95 -8.25
N VAL A 16 9.30 6.89 -8.82
CA VAL A 16 10.53 6.28 -8.26
C VAL A 16 11.81 7.06 -8.56
N ALA A 17 11.73 8.06 -9.44
CA ALA A 17 12.83 9.00 -9.68
C ALA A 17 12.88 10.13 -8.65
N LEU A 18 11.85 10.29 -7.82
CA LEU A 18 11.86 11.26 -6.72
C LEU A 18 12.89 10.84 -5.64
N PRO A 19 13.44 11.80 -4.89
CA PRO A 19 14.21 11.50 -3.68
C PRO A 19 13.41 10.61 -2.71
N GLU A 20 14.09 9.77 -1.93
CA GLU A 20 13.45 8.84 -0.98
C GLU A 20 12.48 9.54 -0.02
N SER A 21 12.80 10.75 0.45
CA SER A 21 11.95 11.55 1.33
C SER A 21 10.69 12.11 0.68
N GLU A 22 10.63 12.13 -0.65
CA GLU A 22 9.51 12.69 -1.43
C GLU A 22 8.70 11.59 -2.15
N MET A 23 9.28 10.41 -2.34
CA MET A 23 8.64 9.29 -3.03
C MET A 23 7.48 8.72 -2.19
N ASN A 24 6.30 8.60 -2.79
CA ASN A 24 5.21 7.83 -2.21
C ASN A 24 5.36 6.35 -2.58
N LEU A 25 5.86 5.54 -1.65
CA LEU A 25 6.09 4.10 -1.85
C LEU A 25 4.81 3.34 -2.21
N ALA A 26 3.69 3.63 -1.54
CA ALA A 26 2.41 2.97 -1.81
C ALA A 26 1.93 3.27 -3.23
N ARG A 27 2.07 4.53 -3.66
CA ARG A 27 1.74 4.95 -5.02
C ARG A 27 2.61 4.25 -6.06
N ALA A 28 3.93 4.21 -5.85
CA ALA A 28 4.85 3.51 -6.73
C ALA A 28 4.49 2.02 -6.87
N ALA A 29 4.17 1.34 -5.77
CA ALA A 29 3.75 -0.06 -5.79
C ALA A 29 2.45 -0.28 -6.60
N LEU A 30 1.46 0.60 -6.46
CA LEU A 30 0.21 0.52 -7.23
C LEU A 30 0.41 0.82 -8.72
N LEU A 31 1.28 1.78 -9.06
CA LEU A 31 1.65 2.09 -10.44
C LEU A 31 2.40 0.94 -11.10
N PHE A 32 3.22 0.21 -10.34
CA PHE A 32 3.86 -1.02 -10.79
C PHE A 32 2.83 -2.12 -11.06
N ALA A 33 1.90 -2.34 -10.12
CA ALA A 33 0.84 -3.34 -10.24
C ALA A 33 -0.08 -3.10 -11.46
N ARG A 34 -0.25 -1.85 -11.91
CA ARG A 34 -1.03 -1.53 -13.13
C ARG A 34 -0.50 -2.15 -14.42
N ALA A 35 0.78 -2.54 -14.46
CA ALA A 35 1.33 -3.27 -15.60
C ALA A 35 0.63 -4.63 -15.82
N GLU A 36 0.26 -5.30 -14.72
CA GLU A 36 -0.47 -6.57 -14.75
C GLU A 36 -1.98 -6.39 -14.58
N TYR A 37 -2.39 -5.33 -13.87
CA TYR A 37 -3.79 -5.00 -13.60
C TYR A 37 -4.16 -3.61 -14.18
N PRO A 38 -4.34 -3.45 -15.50
CA PRO A 38 -4.54 -2.13 -16.12
C PRO A 38 -5.75 -1.34 -15.60
N LYS A 39 -6.75 -2.03 -15.04
CA LYS A 39 -7.97 -1.44 -14.48
C LYS A 39 -7.85 -1.07 -12.99
N LEU A 40 -6.69 -1.31 -12.36
CA LEU A 40 -6.46 -0.94 -10.97
C LEU A 40 -6.56 0.58 -10.80
N ASN A 41 -7.44 1.01 -9.90
CA ASN A 41 -7.61 2.42 -9.55
C ASN A 41 -6.65 2.77 -8.40
N CYS A 42 -5.50 3.38 -8.73
CA CYS A 42 -4.49 3.71 -7.73
C CYS A 42 -5.05 4.62 -6.62
N ASP A 43 -5.79 5.66 -6.99
CA ASP A 43 -6.25 6.66 -6.05
C ASP A 43 -7.21 6.05 -5.03
N TRP A 44 -8.12 5.17 -5.49
CA TRP A 44 -9.00 4.43 -4.60
C TRP A 44 -8.24 3.55 -3.60
N TYR A 45 -7.19 2.83 -4.05
CA TYR A 45 -6.39 2.00 -3.15
C TYR A 45 -5.55 2.83 -2.17
N LEU A 46 -5.08 4.02 -2.58
CA LEU A 46 -4.41 4.94 -1.66
C LEU A 46 -5.38 5.42 -0.57
N GLU A 47 -6.61 5.81 -0.94
CA GLU A 47 -7.65 6.15 0.02
C GLU A 47 -7.97 4.99 0.99
N GLN A 48 -8.00 3.75 0.49
CA GLN A 48 -8.19 2.58 1.37
C GLN A 48 -7.03 2.41 2.36
N LEU A 49 -5.79 2.62 1.94
CA LEU A 49 -4.62 2.54 2.82
C LEU A 49 -4.66 3.62 3.90
N ASP A 50 -5.08 4.84 3.55
CA ASP A 50 -5.24 5.94 4.51
C ASP A 50 -6.33 5.63 5.54
N LEU A 51 -7.48 5.10 5.10
CA LEU A 51 -8.55 4.66 6.00
C LEU A 51 -8.09 3.55 6.96
N ILE A 52 -7.32 2.57 6.47
CA ILE A 52 -6.76 1.51 7.31
C ILE A 52 -5.80 2.11 8.35
N ALA A 53 -4.93 3.05 7.94
CA ALA A 53 -4.00 3.70 8.85
C ALA A 53 -4.73 4.52 9.93
N GLU A 54 -5.78 5.25 9.57
CA GLU A 54 -6.63 5.99 10.51
C GLU A 54 -7.25 5.04 11.55
N ASN A 55 -7.92 3.98 11.09
CA ASN A 55 -8.55 2.98 11.97
C ASN A 55 -7.55 2.29 12.92
N ILE A 56 -6.32 2.04 12.46
CA ILE A 56 -5.25 1.49 13.30
C ILE A 56 -4.79 2.51 14.33
N SER A 57 -4.60 3.77 13.92
CA SER A 57 -4.06 4.82 14.79
C SER A 57 -4.98 5.17 15.96
N GLU A 58 -6.30 4.99 15.81
CA GLU A 58 -7.28 5.19 16.88
C GLU A 58 -7.22 4.09 17.98
N ARG A 59 -6.50 3.00 17.75
CA ARG A 59 -6.48 1.80 18.62
C ARG A 59 -5.28 1.74 19.57
N PHE A 60 -4.35 2.68 19.48
CA PHE A 60 -3.23 2.78 20.41
C PHE A 60 -2.90 4.23 20.75
N ASP A 61 -2.23 4.42 21.88
CA ASP A 61 -1.66 5.72 22.24
C ASP A 61 -0.55 6.09 21.23
N PRO A 62 -0.48 7.33 20.71
CA PRO A 62 0.59 7.76 19.81
C PRO A 62 2.01 7.50 20.34
N ASP A 63 2.19 7.50 21.66
CA ASP A 63 3.45 7.22 22.35
C ASP A 63 3.65 5.73 22.70
N ALA A 64 2.75 4.85 22.23
CA ALA A 64 2.87 3.41 22.45
C ALA A 64 4.18 2.85 21.86
N GLU A 65 4.79 1.92 22.61
CA GLU A 65 5.98 1.23 22.16
C GLU A 65 5.75 0.51 20.83
N LEU A 66 6.81 0.40 20.01
CA LEU A 66 6.73 -0.18 18.66
C LEU A 66 6.09 -1.59 18.65
N GLY A 67 6.40 -2.41 19.64
CA GLY A 67 5.82 -3.76 19.75
C GLY A 67 4.30 -3.75 19.90
N VAL A 68 3.76 -2.80 20.68
CA VAL A 68 2.31 -2.63 20.86
C VAL A 68 1.66 -2.16 19.56
N ARG A 69 2.27 -1.19 18.88
CA ARG A 69 1.79 -0.68 17.59
C ARG A 69 1.75 -1.78 16.54
N LEU A 70 2.79 -2.60 16.46
CA LEU A 70 2.86 -3.74 15.54
C LEU A 70 1.81 -4.82 15.86
N ALA A 71 1.56 -5.10 17.15
CA ALA A 71 0.52 -6.05 17.55
C ALA A 71 -0.87 -5.57 17.11
N VAL A 72 -1.20 -4.30 17.37
CA VAL A 72 -2.48 -3.70 16.94
C VAL A 72 -2.63 -3.70 15.42
N MET A 73 -1.58 -3.37 14.68
CA MET A 73 -1.58 -3.45 13.21
C MET A 73 -1.85 -4.88 12.73
N ASN A 74 -1.22 -5.88 13.34
CA ASN A 74 -1.39 -7.28 12.97
C ASN A 74 -2.84 -7.74 13.25
N ASP A 75 -3.32 -7.51 14.47
CA ASP A 75 -4.68 -7.89 14.87
C ASP A 75 -5.74 -7.24 13.95
N TYR A 76 -5.55 -5.97 13.58
CA TYR A 76 -6.48 -5.30 12.67
C TYR A 76 -6.41 -5.84 11.24
N LEU A 77 -5.22 -5.95 10.66
CA LEU A 77 -5.05 -6.36 9.26
C LEU A 77 -5.47 -7.82 9.03
N PHE A 78 -5.09 -8.72 9.94
CA PHE A 78 -5.27 -10.16 9.75
C PHE A 78 -6.45 -10.73 10.55
N GLY A 79 -6.77 -10.16 11.71
CA GLY A 79 -7.92 -10.54 12.51
C GLY A 79 -9.21 -9.88 12.02
N ASP A 80 -9.26 -8.55 12.04
CA ASP A 80 -10.49 -7.80 11.73
C ASP A 80 -10.79 -7.76 10.22
N LEU A 81 -9.82 -7.35 9.40
CA LEU A 81 -9.99 -7.27 7.95
C LEU A 81 -9.85 -8.63 7.25
N GLY A 82 -9.31 -9.63 7.95
CA GLY A 82 -9.17 -10.99 7.43
C GLY A 82 -8.21 -11.11 6.26
N TYR A 83 -7.26 -10.18 6.09
CA TYR A 83 -6.24 -10.33 5.06
C TYR A 83 -5.43 -11.60 5.29
N THR A 84 -5.02 -12.22 4.19
CA THR A 84 -4.21 -13.43 4.19
C THR A 84 -3.08 -13.26 3.19
N GLY A 85 -1.99 -13.99 3.41
CA GLY A 85 -0.94 -14.09 2.40
C GLY A 85 -1.49 -14.76 1.13
N ASN A 86 -0.94 -14.39 -0.02
CA ASN A 86 -1.12 -15.19 -1.22
C ASN A 86 -0.30 -16.47 -1.07
N PHE A 87 -0.97 -17.62 -1.11
CA PHE A 87 -0.36 -18.96 -1.07
C PHE A 87 -0.31 -19.59 -2.46
#